data_AF-A0A6C1KKT9-F1
#
_entry.id   AF-A0A6C1KKT9-F1
#
_cell.length_a   1.000
_cell.length_b   1.000
_cell.length_c   1.000
_cell.angle_alpha   90.00
_cell.angle_beta   90.00
_cell.angle_gamma   90.00
#
_symmetry.space_group_name_H-M   'P 1'
#
loop_
_entity.id
_entity.type
_entity.pdbx_description
1 polymer ?
#
loop_
_entity_poly.entity_id
_entity_poly.type
_entity_poly.pdbx_seq_one_letter_code
_entity_poly.pdbx_strand_id
1 'polypeptide(L)'
;MSVQMILLPLFVHVALVLAVLLRAVKSTEVTADGLRAGLAAVLFYTLTILALYTRKADIIFVVLAWVFVLLRLISAFPHLLSAEARGRMNFGVSFDLASLAVLALMWGLFAFAILLNI
;
A
#
# COMPACT_ATOMS: atom_id res chain seq x y z
N MET A 1 16.84 2.18 -13.81
CA MET A 1 15.93 1.22 -13.17
C MET A 1 15.04 0.61 -14.25
N SER A 2 14.93 -0.72 -14.35
CA SER A 2 13.95 -1.33 -15.26
C SER A 2 12.55 -1.05 -14.75
N VAL A 3 11.66 -0.55 -15.63
CA VAL A 3 10.25 -0.26 -15.32
C VAL A 3 9.56 -1.47 -14.66
N GLN A 4 9.96 -2.68 -15.05
CA GLN A 4 9.43 -3.93 -14.50
C GLN A 4 9.60 -4.04 -12.98
N MET A 5 10.73 -3.56 -12.42
CA MET A 5 11.00 -3.65 -10.98
C MET A 5 10.04 -2.79 -10.15
N ILE A 6 9.60 -1.65 -10.70
CA ILE A 6 8.64 -0.75 -10.04
C ILE A 6 7.22 -1.30 -10.18
N LEU A 7 6.91 -1.91 -11.33
CA LEU A 7 5.59 -2.46 -11.60
C LEU A 7 5.29 -3.73 -10.79
N LEU A 8 6.30 -4.54 -10.44
CA LEU A 8 6.10 -5.75 -9.65
C LEU A 8 5.37 -5.51 -8.31
N PRO A 9 5.85 -4.66 -7.39
CA PRO A 9 5.13 -4.38 -6.15
C PRO A 9 3.75 -3.77 -6.42
N LEU A 10 3.63 -2.93 -7.46
CA LEU A 10 2.34 -2.35 -7.85
C LEU A 10 1.32 -3.44 -8.22
N PHE A 11 1.69 -4.42 -9.05
CA PHE A 11 0.81 -5.52 -9.42
C PHE A 11 0.43 -6.41 -8.24
N VAL A 12 1.37 -6.67 -7.32
CA VAL A 12 1.07 -7.40 -6.08
C VAL A 12 0.06 -6.62 -5.22
N HIS A 13 0.22 -5.31 -5.11
CA HIS A 13 -0.75 -4.47 -4.39
C HIS A 13 -2.13 -4.47 -5.05
N VAL A 14 -2.18 -4.37 -6.39
CA VAL A 14 -3.43 -4.47 -7.16
C VAL A 14 -4.13 -5.81 -6.90
N ALA A 15 -3.40 -6.92 -6.93
CA ALA A 15 -3.96 -8.25 -6.63
C ALA A 15 -4.53 -8.31 -5.20
N LEU A 16 -3.84 -7.72 -4.21
CA LEU A 16 -4.34 -7.61 -2.84
C LEU A 16 -5.63 -6.79 -2.77
N VAL A 17 -5.67 -5.63 -3.43
CA VAL A 17 -6.88 -4.78 -3.46
C VAL A 17 -8.04 -5.52 -4.10
N LEU A 18 -7.82 -6.23 -5.20
CA LEU A 18 -8.83 -7.07 -5.83
C LEU A 18 -9.34 -8.17 -4.90
N ALA A 19 -8.45 -8.87 -4.19
CA ALA A 19 -8.85 -9.89 -3.22
C ALA A 19 -9.72 -9.29 -2.09
N VAL A 20 -9.35 -8.11 -1.59
CA VAL A 20 -10.14 -7.38 -0.59
C VAL A 20 -11.50 -6.96 -1.15
N LEU A 21 -11.56 -6.46 -2.38
CA LEU A 21 -12.80 -6.07 -3.05
C LEU A 21 -13.72 -7.27 -3.28
N LEU A 22 -13.21 -8.40 -3.74
CA LEU A 22 -14.01 -9.63 -3.93
C LEU A 22 -14.65 -10.09 -2.62
N ARG A 23 -13.91 -9.99 -1.51
CA ARG A 23 -14.48 -10.24 -0.17
C ARG A 23 -15.52 -9.19 0.21
N ALA A 24 -15.24 -7.91 -0.08
CA ALA A 24 -16.14 -6.80 0.22
C ALA A 24 -17.46 -6.89 -0.55
N VAL A 25 -17.47 -7.42 -1.78
CA VAL A 25 -18.72 -7.68 -2.55
C VAL A 25 -19.66 -8.63 -1.81
N LYS A 26 -19.10 -9.56 -1.02
CA LYS A 26 -19.90 -10.49 -0.20
C LYS A 26 -20.40 -9.85 1.12
N SER A 27 -19.84 -8.71 1.52
CA SER A 27 -20.26 -7.98 2.73
C SER A 27 -21.13 -6.78 2.39
N THR A 28 -22.30 -6.67 3.00
CA THR A 28 -23.20 -5.51 2.84
C THR A 28 -22.77 -4.29 3.65
N GLU A 29 -21.68 -4.39 4.42
CA GLU A 29 -21.20 -3.32 5.31
C GLU A 29 -20.01 -2.57 4.69
N VAL A 30 -20.21 -1.27 4.43
CA VAL A 30 -19.12 -0.36 4.10
C VAL A 30 -18.34 -0.06 5.37
N THR A 31 -17.18 -0.69 5.52
CA THR A 31 -16.32 -0.50 6.70
C THR A 31 -15.42 0.73 6.51
N ALA A 32 -15.27 1.57 7.54
CA ALA A 32 -14.34 2.71 7.51
C ALA A 32 -12.90 2.30 7.16
N ASP A 33 -12.49 1.09 7.58
CA ASP A 33 -11.18 0.52 7.27
C ASP A 33 -11.02 0.17 5.78
N GLY A 34 -12.11 -0.21 5.11
CA GLY A 34 -12.12 -0.41 3.66
C GLY A 34 -11.91 0.90 2.91
N LEU A 35 -12.53 2.00 3.37
CA LEU A 35 -12.32 3.32 2.80
C LEU A 35 -10.88 3.79 2.99
N ARG A 36 -10.34 3.68 4.21
CA ARG A 36 -8.93 4.00 4.51
C ARG A 36 -7.97 3.23 3.62
N ALA A 37 -8.24 1.93 3.42
CA ALA A 37 -7.45 1.09 2.53
C ALA A 37 -7.51 1.55 1.07
N GLY A 38 -8.70 1.92 0.59
CA GLY A 38 -8.88 2.49 -0.75
C GLY A 38 -8.10 3.80 -0.93
N LEU A 39 -8.17 4.72 0.05
CA LEU A 39 -7.43 5.97 0.01
C LEU A 39 -5.91 5.74 0.00
N ALA A 40 -5.40 4.82 0.82
CA ALA A 40 -3.98 4.47 0.83
C ALA A 40 -3.53 3.90 -0.53
N ALA A 41 -4.34 3.04 -1.17
CA ALA A 41 -4.05 2.52 -2.50
C ALA A 41 -4.00 3.65 -3.55
N VAL A 42 -4.95 4.60 -3.49
CA VAL A 42 -4.95 5.77 -4.38
C VAL A 42 -3.67 6.61 -4.21
N LEU A 43 -3.26 6.90 -2.97
CA LEU A 43 -2.03 7.65 -2.71
C LEU A 43 -0.79 6.91 -3.24
N PHE A 44 -0.72 5.60 -3.05
CA PHE A 44 0.39 4.77 -3.52
C PHE A 44 0.47 4.71 -5.06
N TYR A 45 -0.66 4.51 -5.73
CA TYR A 45 -0.71 4.49 -7.21
C TYR A 45 -0.38 5.88 -7.79
N THR A 46 -0.93 6.94 -7.21
CA THR A 46 -0.63 8.32 -7.60
C THR A 46 0.86 8.60 -7.51
N LEU A 47 1.47 8.28 -6.36
CA LEU A 47 2.90 8.46 -6.15
C LEU A 47 3.73 7.65 -7.15
N THR A 48 3.34 6.41 -7.43
CA THR A 48 4.07 5.54 -8.37
C THR A 48 4.05 6.09 -9.79
N ILE A 49 2.90 6.58 -10.26
CA ILE A 49 2.77 7.20 -11.59
C ILE A 49 3.62 8.48 -11.67
N LEU A 50 3.55 9.33 -10.64
CA LEU A 50 4.36 10.54 -10.58
C LEU A 50 5.87 10.22 -10.58
N ALA A 51 6.29 9.23 -9.79
CA ALA A 51 7.69 8.80 -9.72
C ALA A 51 8.20 8.23 -11.05
N LEU A 52 7.37 7.46 -11.76
CA LEU A 52 7.68 6.97 -13.11
C LEU A 52 7.78 8.12 -14.12
N TYR A 53 6.82 9.04 -14.11
CA TYR A 53 6.78 10.16 -15.06
C TYR A 53 7.96 11.12 -14.90
N THR A 54 8.28 11.46 -13.66
CA THR A 54 9.42 12.34 -13.31
C THR A 54 10.78 11.65 -13.41
N ARG A 55 10.80 10.34 -13.72
CA ARG A 55 11.99 9.48 -13.69
C ARG A 55 12.75 9.52 -12.35
N LYS A 56 12.06 9.88 -11.25
CA LYS A 56 12.57 9.86 -9.88
C LYS A 56 12.34 8.52 -9.17
N ALA A 57 11.82 7.52 -9.88
CA ALA A 57 11.68 6.16 -9.37
C ALA A 57 13.03 5.44 -9.36
N ASP A 58 13.70 5.50 -8.22
CA ASP A 58 15.00 4.90 -7.95
C ASP A 58 14.88 3.57 -7.18
N ILE A 59 16.01 3.00 -6.75
CA ILE A 59 15.99 1.72 -6.01
C ILE A 59 15.35 1.87 -4.64
N ILE A 60 15.52 3.03 -3.99
CA ILE A 60 14.95 3.30 -2.67
C ILE A 60 13.43 3.29 -2.77
N PHE A 61 12.87 3.91 -3.81
CA PHE A 61 11.44 3.85 -4.10
C PHE A 61 10.93 2.42 -4.25
N VAL A 62 11.63 1.57 -5.01
CA VAL A 62 11.22 0.17 -5.22
C VAL A 62 11.26 -0.63 -3.92
N VAL A 63 12.30 -0.47 -3.11
CA VAL A 63 12.43 -1.16 -1.82
C VAL A 63 11.31 -0.72 -0.88
N LEU A 64 11.07 0.59 -0.75
CA LEU A 64 9.98 1.12 0.07
C LEU A 64 8.61 0.68 -0.44
N ALA A 65 8.41 0.60 -1.76
CA ALA A 65 7.19 0.08 -2.35
C ALA A 65 6.97 -1.39 -1.95
N TRP A 66 7.99 -2.23 -2.01
CA TRP A 66 7.89 -3.60 -1.51
C TRP A 66 7.59 -3.66 -0.02
N VAL A 67 8.25 -2.84 0.81
CA VAL A 67 7.97 -2.76 2.25
C VAL A 67 6.52 -2.35 2.50
N PHE A 68 6.02 -1.32 1.80
CA PHE A 68 4.63 -0.89 1.88
C PHE A 68 3.66 -2.03 1.53
N VAL A 69 3.91 -2.74 0.42
CA VAL A 69 3.07 -3.85 -0.02
C VAL A 69 3.09 -5.00 0.98
N LEU A 70 4.26 -5.38 1.52
CA LEU A 70 4.39 -6.44 2.53
C LEU A 70 3.67 -6.08 3.83
N LEU A 71 3.81 -4.84 4.31
CA LEU A 71 3.07 -4.34 5.47
C LEU A 71 1.56 -4.38 5.22
N ARG A 72 1.11 -4.00 4.02
CA ARG A 72 -0.29 -4.10 3.63
C ARG A 72 -0.77 -5.55 3.61
N LEU A 73 0.06 -6.45 3.09
CA LEU A 73 -0.22 -7.88 3.08
C LEU A 73 -0.42 -8.38 4.52
N ILE A 74 0.51 -8.10 5.42
CA ILE A 74 0.46 -8.52 6.82
C ILE A 74 -0.77 -7.92 7.54
N SER A 75 -1.13 -6.67 7.26
CA SER A 75 -2.31 -6.04 7.84
C SER A 75 -3.63 -6.61 7.29
N ALA A 76 -3.69 -6.93 5.99
CA ALA A 76 -4.88 -7.45 5.33
C ALA A 76 -5.05 -8.97 5.48
N PHE A 77 -3.98 -9.73 5.67
CA PHE A 77 -4.02 -11.20 5.76
C PHE A 77 -4.93 -11.74 6.86
N PRO A 78 -4.86 -11.24 8.12
CA PRO A 78 -5.78 -11.65 9.19
C PRO A 78 -7.24 -11.40 8.82
N HIS A 79 -7.52 -10.31 8.10
CA HIS A 79 -8.85 -10.00 7.61
C HIS A 79 -9.31 -11.02 6.56
N LEU A 80 -8.42 -11.54 5.69
CA LEU A 80 -8.78 -12.49 4.64
C LEU A 80 -9.05 -13.92 5.16
N LEU A 81 -8.41 -14.35 6.26
CA LEU A 81 -8.42 -15.75 6.71
C LEU A 81 -9.50 -16.11 7.73
N SER A 82 -10.02 -15.19 8.57
CA SER A 82 -11.01 -15.57 9.59
C SER A 82 -11.87 -14.41 10.11
N ALA A 83 -13.18 -14.64 10.21
CA ALA A 83 -14.11 -13.73 10.90
C ALA A 83 -14.03 -13.86 12.44
N GLU A 84 -13.54 -15.00 12.95
CA GLU A 84 -13.52 -15.36 14.37
C GLU A 84 -12.26 -14.90 15.12
N ALA A 85 -11.13 -14.70 14.43
CA ALA A 85 -9.91 -14.11 15.02
C ALA A 85 -10.05 -12.59 15.30
N ARG A 86 -11.16 -11.99 14.85
CA ARG A 86 -11.51 -10.57 14.88
C ARG A 86 -11.57 -9.97 16.29
N GLY A 87 -11.76 -10.79 17.33
CA GLY A 87 -11.91 -10.32 18.71
C GLY A 87 -10.62 -10.18 19.53
N ARG A 88 -9.47 -10.71 19.08
CA ARG A 88 -8.31 -10.93 19.98
C ARG A 88 -6.98 -10.30 19.57
N MET A 89 -6.84 -9.83 18.33
CA MET A 89 -5.55 -9.33 17.85
C MET A 89 -5.59 -7.84 17.49
N ASN A 90 -5.16 -7.02 18.44
CA ASN A 90 -4.79 -5.61 18.25
C ASN A 90 -3.59 -5.42 17.28
N PHE A 91 -3.09 -6.50 16.67
CA PHE A 91 -1.95 -6.51 15.73
C PHE A 91 -2.28 -5.86 14.38
N GLY A 92 -3.53 -5.92 13.91
CA GLY A 92 -3.92 -5.36 12.61
C GLY A 92 -3.80 -3.83 12.54
N VAL A 93 -4.08 -3.13 13.66
CA VAL A 93 -4.06 -1.66 13.75
C VAL A 93 -2.61 -1.13 13.69
N SER A 94 -1.69 -1.78 14.39
CA SER A 94 -0.29 -1.36 14.44
C SER A 94 0.39 -1.43 13.07
N PHE A 95 0.11 -2.48 12.28
CA PHE A 95 0.69 -2.62 10.95
C PHE A 95 0.02 -1.73 9.90
N ASP A 96 -1.26 -1.38 10.06
CA ASP A 96 -1.92 -0.42 9.18
C ASP A 96 -1.27 0.96 9.32
N LEU A 97 -1.04 1.41 10.56
CA LEU A 97 -0.33 2.65 10.85
C LEU A 97 1.12 2.64 10.33
N ALA A 98 1.83 1.51 10.47
CA ALA A 98 3.18 1.36 9.92
C ALA A 98 3.18 1.49 8.38
N SER A 99 2.20 0.90 7.69
CA SER A 99 2.07 1.03 6.23
C SER A 99 1.80 2.47 5.80
N LEU A 100 0.97 3.21 6.55
CA LEU A 100 0.71 4.62 6.32
C LEU A 100 1.96 5.48 6.58
N ALA A 101 2.74 5.17 7.62
CA ALA A 101 3.99 5.84 7.91
C ALA A 101 5.01 5.64 6.79
N VAL A 102 5.13 4.41 6.24
CA VAL A 102 5.98 4.14 5.07
C VAL A 102 5.49 4.92 3.86
N LEU A 103 4.18 4.96 3.60
CA LEU A 103 3.62 5.73 2.50
C LEU A 103 3.89 7.23 2.65
N ALA A 104 3.75 7.77 3.85
CA ALA A 104 4.08 9.16 4.16
C ALA A 104 5.58 9.45 3.96
N LEU A 105 6.45 8.53 4.38
CA LEU A 105 7.89 8.62 4.16
C LEU A 105 8.22 8.62 2.66
N MET A 106 7.59 7.75 1.87
CA MET A 106 7.78 7.71 0.41
C MET A 106 7.37 9.03 -0.25
N TRP A 107 6.24 9.62 0.16
CA TRP A 107 5.83 10.95 -0.31
C TRP A 107 6.84 12.04 0.09
N GLY A 108 7.35 12.00 1.32
CA GLY A 108 8.38 12.93 1.78
C GLY A 108 9.66 12.82 0.95
N LEU A 109 10.18 11.61 0.77
CA LEU A 109 11.36 11.36 -0.07
C LEU A 109 11.16 11.82 -1.51
N PHE A 110 9.98 11.56 -2.09
CA PHE A 110 9.65 12.02 -3.43
C PHE A 110 9.61 13.55 -3.54
N ALA A 111 9.01 14.23 -2.56
CA ALA A 111 8.99 15.69 -2.51
C ALA A 111 10.41 16.27 -2.41
N PHE A 112 11.27 15.67 -1.58
CA PHE A 112 12.69 16.05 -1.49
C PHE A 112 13.44 15.79 -2.80
N ALA A 113 13.21 14.65 -3.46
CA ALA A 113 13.83 14.32 -4.74
C ALA A 113 13.47 15.33 -5.85
N ILE A 114 12.23 15.82 -5.85
CA ILE A 114 11.81 16.92 -6.74
C ILE A 114 12.51 18.22 -6.35
N LEU A 115 12.46 18.60 -5.07
CA LEU A 115 12.98 19.89 -4.58
C LEU A 115 14.49 20.02 -4.78
N LEU A 116 15.23 18.96 -4.46
CA LEU A 116 16.68 18.89 -4.61
C LEU A 116 17.10 18.58 -6.04
N ASN A 117 16.14 18.28 -6.92
CA ASN A 117 16.34 17.83 -8.29
C ASN A 117 17.35 16.66 -8.43
N ILE A 118 17.45 15.83 -7.39
CA ILE A 118 18.23 14.58 -7.38
C ILE A 118 17.38 13.40 -7.84
#